data_AF-A0A564Y7W7-F1
#
_entry.id   AF-A0A564Y7W7-F1
#
_cell.length_a   1.000
_cell.length_b   1.000
_cell.length_c   1.000
_cell.angle_alpha   90.00
_cell.angle_beta   90.00
_cell.angle_gamma   90.00
#
_symmetry.space_group_name_H-M   'P 1'
#
loop_
_entity.id
_entity.type
_entity.pdbx_description
1 polymer ?
#
loop_
_entity_poly.entity_id
_entity_poly.type
_entity_poly.pdbx_seq_one_letter_code
_entity_poly.pdbx_strand_id
1 'polypeptide(L)'
;MINNYIHILRVHISQANEYLRQFEPTEIIFYTLLCVTLPFMIKKAINLFSDELQIKATLFRFVTNLPYFRDIKNEKIRDVEISIFKSIHGKTENLGYQTCMPKSSKSMGDVLKLAESYDSGSMVSWKDGRMSGAVYPFNEELNDLLVEIQKRYLWSNPLHVDAFPAVRRMEAEVVKMCIDLFHGDSECCGTMTSGGTESLLLACLAYRNRAYKLGIRNPEIVVPVSVHASFDKVNVFCLSDAI
;
A
#
# COMPACT_ATOMS: atom_id res chain seq x y z
N MET A 1 -49.30 -25.30 6.29
CA MET A 1 -47.85 -25.57 6.20
C MET A 1 -47.09 -24.96 7.40
N ILE A 2 -47.22 -23.65 7.66
CA ILE A 2 -46.54 -22.96 8.78
C ILE A 2 -46.88 -23.52 10.17
N ASN A 3 -48.16 -23.84 10.44
CA ASN A 3 -48.57 -24.39 11.75
C ASN A 3 -47.96 -25.76 12.07
N ASN A 4 -47.67 -26.58 11.05
CA ASN A 4 -47.04 -27.88 11.25
C ASN A 4 -45.56 -27.71 11.64
N TYR A 5 -44.86 -26.76 11.00
CA TYR A 5 -43.49 -26.40 11.38
C TYR A 5 -43.40 -25.85 12.80
N ILE A 6 -44.33 -24.97 13.19
CA ILE A 6 -44.38 -24.42 14.56
C ILE A 6 -44.61 -25.54 15.59
N HIS A 7 -45.49 -26.51 15.29
CA HIS A 7 -45.73 -27.63 16.18
C HIS A 7 -44.48 -28.52 16.32
N ILE A 8 -43.82 -28.85 15.21
CA ILE A 8 -42.59 -29.64 15.23
C ILE A 8 -41.50 -28.92 16.03
N LEU A 9 -41.31 -27.61 15.81
CA LEU A 9 -40.38 -26.79 16.58
C LEU A 9 -40.68 -26.80 18.08
N ARG A 10 -41.94 -26.65 18.48
CA ARG A 10 -42.33 -26.69 19.89
C ARG A 10 -41.98 -28.03 20.55
N VAL A 11 -42.24 -29.15 19.86
CA VAL A 11 -41.91 -30.50 20.36
C VAL A 11 -40.41 -30.66 20.57
N HIS A 12 -39.60 -30.21 19.59
CA HIS A 12 -38.14 -30.28 19.69
C HIS A 12 -37.61 -29.37 20.80
N ILE A 13 -38.17 -28.16 20.96
CA ILE A 13 -37.79 -27.24 22.04
C ILE A 13 -38.15 -27.84 23.41
N SER A 14 -39.33 -28.46 23.56
CA SER A 14 -39.72 -29.09 24.82
C SER A 14 -38.80 -30.27 25.18
N GLN A 15 -38.44 -31.11 24.21
CA GLN A 15 -37.53 -32.23 24.42
C GLN A 15 -36.11 -31.76 24.77
N ALA A 16 -35.62 -30.72 24.08
CA ALA A 16 -34.32 -30.13 24.40
C ALA A 16 -34.31 -29.51 25.80
N ASN A 17 -35.35 -28.77 26.19
CA ASN A 17 -35.47 -28.20 27.52
C ASN A 17 -35.55 -29.28 28.61
N GLU A 18 -36.26 -30.38 28.36
CA GLU A 18 -36.35 -31.50 29.29
C GLU A 18 -35.00 -32.20 29.49
N TYR A 19 -34.25 -32.39 28.40
CA TYR A 19 -32.89 -32.94 28.45
C TYR A 19 -31.88 -31.98 29.10
N LEU A 20 -32.03 -30.67 28.90
CA LEU A 20 -31.11 -29.66 29.43
C LEU A 20 -31.41 -29.24 30.89
N ARG A 21 -32.58 -29.62 31.44
CA ARG A 21 -32.93 -29.36 32.85
C ARG A 21 -31.96 -29.98 33.87
N GLN A 22 -31.20 -30.99 33.47
CA GLN A 22 -30.22 -31.66 34.33
C GLN A 22 -28.91 -30.87 34.50
N PHE A 23 -28.72 -29.78 33.73
CA PHE A 23 -27.54 -28.93 33.77
C PHE A 23 -27.86 -27.56 34.36
N GLU A 24 -26.89 -26.94 35.03
CA GLU A 24 -27.05 -25.56 35.50
C GLU A 24 -27.05 -24.58 34.32
N PRO A 25 -27.80 -23.46 34.40
CA PRO A 25 -27.83 -22.46 33.32
C PRO A 25 -26.45 -21.92 32.92
N THR A 26 -25.52 -21.85 33.87
CA THR A 26 -24.12 -21.43 33.66
C THR A 26 -23.34 -22.43 32.82
N GLU A 27 -23.54 -23.73 33.05
CA GLU A 27 -22.92 -24.82 32.27
C GLU A 27 -23.42 -24.80 30.83
N ILE A 28 -24.72 -24.60 30.63
CA ILE A 28 -25.31 -24.50 29.28
C ILE A 28 -24.70 -23.34 28.50
N ILE A 29 -24.55 -22.17 29.13
CA ILE A 29 -23.91 -20.98 28.52
C ILE A 29 -22.45 -21.28 28.18
N PHE A 30 -21.72 -21.95 29.07
CA PHE A 30 -20.33 -22.30 28.83
C PHE A 30 -20.18 -23.30 27.67
N TYR A 31 -20.98 -24.36 27.64
CA TYR A 31 -20.94 -25.36 26.56
C TYR A 31 -21.36 -24.77 25.22
N THR A 32 -22.38 -23.91 25.17
CA THR A 32 -22.76 -23.22 23.93
C THR A 32 -21.66 -22.28 23.46
N LEU A 33 -21.06 -21.49 24.36
CA LEU A 33 -19.94 -20.62 24.02
C LEU A 33 -18.75 -21.44 23.50
N LEU A 34 -18.41 -22.55 24.15
CA LEU A 34 -17.34 -23.46 23.73
C LEU A 34 -17.65 -24.08 22.37
N CYS A 35 -18.84 -24.66 22.16
CA CYS A 35 -19.21 -25.30 20.89
C CYS A 35 -19.26 -24.33 19.71
N VAL A 36 -19.55 -23.04 19.93
CA VAL A 36 -19.55 -22.03 18.87
C VAL A 36 -18.14 -21.48 18.62
N THR A 37 -17.38 -21.22 19.68
CA THR A 37 -16.05 -20.61 19.55
C THR A 37 -14.97 -21.61 19.14
N LEU A 38 -15.04 -22.86 19.61
CA LEU A 38 -14.01 -23.87 19.37
C LEU A 38 -13.84 -24.21 17.88
N PRO A 39 -14.90 -24.43 17.08
CA PRO A 39 -14.76 -24.67 15.64
C PRO A 39 -14.19 -23.45 14.90
N PHE A 40 -14.55 -22.23 15.32
CA PHE A 40 -14.00 -21.00 14.75
C PHE A 40 -12.51 -20.86 15.07
N MET A 41 -12.12 -21.16 16.30
CA MET A 41 -10.72 -21.16 16.76
C MET A 41 -9.90 -22.25 16.05
N ILE A 42 -10.46 -23.45 15.87
CA ILE A 42 -9.82 -24.56 15.14
C ILE A 42 -9.66 -24.19 13.67
N LYS A 43 -10.71 -23.65 13.02
CA LYS A 43 -10.63 -23.20 11.61
C LYS A 43 -9.60 -22.09 11.44
N LYS A 44 -9.57 -21.12 12.35
CA LYS A 44 -8.57 -20.05 12.37
C LYS A 44 -7.16 -20.61 12.57
N ALA A 45 -6.98 -21.59 13.45
CA ALA A 45 -5.70 -22.28 13.64
C ALA A 45 -5.28 -23.04 12.39
N ILE A 46 -6.15 -23.85 11.80
CA ILE A 46 -5.87 -24.59 10.56
C ILE A 46 -5.50 -23.64 9.42
N ASN A 47 -6.20 -22.51 9.27
CA ASN A 47 -5.84 -21.50 8.27
C ASN A 47 -4.51 -20.78 8.58
N LEU A 48 -4.16 -20.62 9.86
CA LEU A 48 -2.84 -20.10 10.26
C LEU A 48 -1.71 -21.10 9.94
N PHE A 49 -2.02 -22.40 10.01
CA PHE A 49 -1.09 -23.50 9.78
C PHE A 49 -1.09 -24.03 8.34
N SER A 50 -1.97 -23.54 7.45
CA SER A 50 -2.02 -23.97 6.06
C SER A 50 -0.94 -23.34 5.18
N ASP A 51 -0.31 -22.26 5.64
CA ASP A 51 0.70 -21.53 4.89
C ASP A 51 2.09 -21.73 5.53
N GLU A 52 2.92 -22.57 4.92
CA GLU A 52 4.26 -22.93 5.40
C GLU A 52 5.14 -21.68 5.63
N LEU A 53 4.91 -20.62 4.85
CA LEU A 53 5.63 -19.35 4.97
C LEU A 53 5.28 -18.62 6.28
N GLN A 54 4.01 -18.64 6.68
CA GLN A 54 3.53 -17.99 7.90
C GLN A 54 4.03 -18.71 9.16
N ILE A 55 4.13 -20.04 9.13
CA ILE A 55 4.71 -20.82 10.23
C ILE A 55 6.19 -20.45 10.42
N LYS A 56 6.97 -20.43 9.33
CA LYS A 56 8.39 -20.05 9.37
C LYS A 56 8.56 -18.62 9.89
N ALA A 57 7.75 -17.67 9.43
CA ALA A 57 7.77 -16.29 9.89
C ALA A 57 7.39 -16.15 11.38
N THR A 58 6.38 -16.89 11.83
CA THR A 58 5.91 -16.88 13.23
C THR A 58 6.95 -17.49 14.16
N LEU A 59 7.52 -18.63 13.78
CA LEU A 59 8.61 -19.27 14.52
C LEU A 59 9.84 -18.36 14.57
N PHE A 60 10.21 -17.75 13.45
CA PHE A 60 11.31 -16.79 13.38
C PHE A 60 11.08 -15.60 14.31
N ARG A 61 9.88 -14.99 14.30
CA ARG A 61 9.52 -13.90 15.23
C ARG A 61 9.58 -14.33 16.68
N PHE A 62 9.09 -15.54 17.00
CA PHE A 62 9.14 -16.08 18.35
C PHE A 62 10.58 -16.27 18.83
N VAL A 63 11.41 -16.99 18.06
CA VAL A 63 12.83 -17.25 18.39
C VAL A 63 13.60 -15.95 18.53
N THR A 64 13.41 -15.00 17.60
CA THR A 64 14.13 -13.71 17.62
C THR A 64 13.61 -12.72 18.66
N ASN A 65 12.55 -13.05 19.40
CA ASN A 65 12.07 -12.28 20.55
C ASN A 65 12.54 -12.85 21.89
N LEU A 66 13.17 -14.03 21.91
CA LEU A 66 13.79 -14.57 23.11
C LEU A 66 14.94 -13.66 23.58
N PRO A 67 15.17 -13.50 24.89
CA PRO A 67 16.11 -12.50 25.43
C PRO A 67 17.50 -12.53 24.78
N TYR A 68 18.07 -13.72 24.60
CA TYR A 68 19.38 -13.90 23.98
C TYR A 68 19.44 -13.46 22.51
N PHE A 69 18.46 -13.85 21.69
CA PHE A 69 18.42 -13.50 20.27
C PHE A 69 17.90 -12.09 20.01
N ARG A 70 17.17 -11.51 20.97
CA ARG A 70 16.65 -10.15 20.89
C ARG A 70 17.78 -9.13 20.81
N ASP A 71 18.82 -9.31 21.61
CA ASP A 71 19.97 -8.40 21.62
C ASP A 71 20.73 -8.46 20.28
N ILE A 72 20.99 -9.67 19.77
CA ILE A 72 21.61 -9.88 18.45
C ILE A 72 20.76 -9.27 17.32
N LYS A 73 19.43 -9.45 17.38
CA LYS A 73 18.50 -8.84 16.41
C LYS A 73 18.59 -7.32 16.47
N ASN A 74 18.55 -6.72 17.66
CA ASN A 74 18.58 -5.27 17.84
C ASN A 74 19.91 -4.68 17.34
N GLU A 75 21.03 -5.36 17.59
CA GLU A 75 22.35 -4.98 17.08
C GLU A 75 22.36 -4.96 15.54
N LYS A 76 21.91 -6.04 14.89
CA LYS A 76 21.83 -6.09 13.42
C LYS A 76 20.90 -5.03 12.83
N ILE A 77 19.75 -4.76 13.47
CA ILE A 77 18.85 -3.68 13.05
C ILE A 77 19.58 -2.34 13.12
N ARG A 78 20.30 -2.08 14.22
CA ARG A 78 21.07 -0.85 14.40
C ARG A 78 22.17 -0.70 13.36
N ASP A 79 22.88 -1.78 13.02
CA ASP A 79 23.89 -1.75 11.95
C ASP A 79 23.28 -1.43 10.59
N VAL A 80 22.12 -2.02 10.30
CA VAL A 80 21.35 -1.70 9.09
C VAL A 80 20.91 -0.25 9.10
N GLU A 81 20.37 0.27 10.19
CA GLU A 81 19.99 1.69 10.35
C GLU A 81 21.19 2.62 10.10
N ILE A 82 22.35 2.33 10.69
CA ILE A 82 23.58 3.10 10.48
C ILE A 82 24.01 3.03 9.01
N SER A 83 23.96 1.86 8.39
CA SER A 83 24.35 1.69 6.99
C SER A 83 23.41 2.45 6.05
N ILE A 84 22.10 2.42 6.30
CA ILE A 84 21.09 3.18 5.55
C ILE A 84 21.32 4.68 5.74
N PHE A 85 21.51 5.11 6.98
CA PHE A 85 21.79 6.50 7.29
C PHE A 85 23.05 6.98 6.56
N LYS A 86 24.15 6.23 6.62
CA LYS A 86 25.40 6.56 5.93
C LYS A 86 25.27 6.53 4.40
N SER A 87 24.51 5.59 3.84
CA SER A 87 24.28 5.52 2.39
C SER A 87 23.46 6.71 1.87
N ILE A 88 22.49 7.18 2.66
CA ILE A 88 21.61 8.30 2.27
C ILE A 88 22.25 9.66 2.60
N HIS A 89 22.82 9.80 3.80
CA HIS A 89 23.25 11.07 4.38
C HIS A 89 24.77 11.26 4.35
N GLY A 90 25.55 10.17 4.32
CA GLY A 90 27.01 10.21 4.40
C GLY A 90 27.72 10.76 3.17
N LYS A 91 26.97 11.11 2.11
CA LYS A 91 27.50 11.76 0.90
C LYS A 91 27.27 13.27 0.87
N THR A 92 26.54 13.82 1.83
CA THR A 92 26.21 15.25 1.89
C THR A 92 26.65 15.78 3.24
N GLU A 93 27.72 16.57 3.28
CA GLU A 93 28.19 17.18 4.52
C GLU A 93 27.21 18.27 4.99
N ASN A 94 26.83 18.22 6.28
CA ASN A 94 26.14 19.28 7.03
C ASN A 94 24.89 19.91 6.38
N LEU A 95 23.83 19.12 6.13
CA LEU A 95 22.51 19.64 5.72
C LEU A 95 21.73 20.39 6.84
N GLY A 96 22.26 20.50 8.06
CA GLY A 96 21.66 21.28 9.14
C GLY A 96 20.18 20.95 9.40
N TYR A 97 19.89 19.71 9.83
CA TYR A 97 18.51 19.23 9.97
C TYR A 97 17.71 20.01 11.02
N GLN A 98 16.58 20.56 10.59
CA GLN A 98 15.59 21.10 11.51
C GLN A 98 14.66 19.97 12.00
N THR A 99 14.80 19.60 13.28
CA THR A 99 14.05 18.49 13.90
C THR A 99 12.77 18.92 14.61
N CYS A 100 12.51 20.23 14.68
CA CYS A 100 11.34 20.80 15.32
C CYS A 100 10.81 22.01 14.56
N MET A 101 9.52 22.31 14.72
CA MET A 101 8.89 23.47 14.11
C MET A 101 9.55 24.77 14.60
N PRO A 102 9.79 25.78 13.73
CA PRO A 102 10.30 27.07 14.16
C PRO A 102 9.39 27.71 15.23
N LYS A 103 9.99 28.32 16.26
CA LYS A 103 9.23 29.00 17.34
C LYS A 103 8.55 30.30 16.89
N SER A 104 9.02 30.88 15.80
CA SER A 104 8.48 32.11 15.21
C SER A 104 8.35 31.96 13.70
N SER A 105 7.38 32.67 13.13
CA SER A 105 7.21 32.75 11.68
C SER A 105 8.44 33.39 11.03
N LYS A 106 8.88 32.81 9.91
CA LYS A 106 9.89 33.42 9.03
C LYS A 106 9.21 34.27 7.96
N SER A 107 9.88 35.30 7.48
CA SER A 107 9.39 36.05 6.32
C SER A 107 9.51 35.20 5.04
N MET A 108 8.75 35.53 3.99
CA MET A 108 8.88 34.83 2.70
C MET A 108 10.31 34.90 2.15
N GLY A 109 10.98 36.04 2.31
CA GLY A 109 12.38 36.21 1.91
C GLY A 109 13.34 35.33 2.71
N ASP A 110 13.11 35.15 4.01
CA ASP A 110 13.94 34.27 4.84
C ASP A 110 13.71 32.78 4.49
N VAL A 111 12.49 32.41 4.11
CA VAL A 111 12.17 31.05 3.64
C VAL A 111 12.86 30.77 2.31
N LEU A 112 12.83 31.73 1.37
CA LEU A 112 13.53 31.59 0.09
C LEU A 112 15.04 31.47 0.27
N LYS A 113 15.66 32.35 1.09
CA LYS A 113 17.08 32.25 1.43
C LYS A 113 17.44 30.92 2.09
N LEU A 114 16.56 30.38 2.93
CA LEU A 114 16.75 29.07 3.54
C LEU A 114 16.71 27.96 2.48
N ALA A 115 15.74 28.01 1.56
CA ALA A 115 15.66 27.05 0.46
C ALA A 115 16.90 27.12 -0.45
N GLU A 116 17.39 28.31 -0.77
CA GLU A 116 18.66 28.53 -1.49
C GLU A 116 19.86 27.97 -0.72
N SER A 117 19.87 28.07 0.61
CA SER A 117 20.96 27.49 1.43
C SER A 117 20.99 25.97 1.41
N TYR A 118 19.87 25.31 1.08
CA TYR A 118 19.82 23.86 0.88
C TYR A 118 20.30 23.42 -0.50
N ASP A 119 20.47 24.35 -1.43
CA ASP A 119 21.13 24.09 -2.71
C ASP A 119 22.64 23.94 -2.47
N SER A 120 23.03 22.88 -1.76
CA SER A 120 24.42 22.56 -1.45
C SER A 120 25.21 22.07 -2.67
N GLY A 121 24.61 22.17 -3.87
CA GLY A 121 25.08 21.52 -5.08
C GLY A 121 24.93 20.00 -5.00
N SER A 122 24.52 19.40 -6.12
CA SER A 122 24.70 17.97 -6.32
C SER A 122 26.17 17.66 -6.58
N MET A 123 26.72 16.61 -5.97
CA MET A 123 28.10 16.13 -6.25
C MET A 123 28.34 15.90 -7.76
N VAL A 124 27.28 15.61 -8.52
CA VAL A 124 27.29 15.49 -9.97
C VAL A 124 26.20 16.40 -10.56
N SER A 125 26.60 17.38 -11.37
CA SER A 125 25.69 18.24 -12.13
C SER A 125 24.97 17.44 -13.21
N TRP A 126 23.63 17.44 -13.19
CA TRP A 126 22.83 16.87 -14.28
C TRP A 126 22.93 17.69 -15.57
N LYS A 127 23.20 19.00 -15.45
CA LYS A 127 23.35 19.92 -16.61
C LYS A 127 24.56 19.57 -17.48
N ASP A 128 25.58 18.94 -16.89
CA ASP A 128 26.79 18.51 -17.59
C ASP A 128 26.60 17.18 -18.35
N GLY A 129 25.40 16.59 -18.32
CA GLY A 129 25.10 15.30 -18.95
C GLY A 129 25.75 14.11 -18.27
N ARG A 130 26.26 14.27 -17.04
CA ARG A 130 26.98 13.23 -16.28
C ARG A 130 26.07 12.39 -15.38
N MET A 131 24.76 12.62 -15.43
CA MET A 131 23.77 11.90 -14.65
C MET A 131 22.94 11.02 -15.58
N SER A 132 23.07 9.70 -15.44
CA SER A 132 22.30 8.75 -16.25
C SER A 132 20.83 8.74 -15.81
N GLY A 133 19.91 9.01 -16.74
CA GLY A 133 18.49 9.16 -16.43
C GLY A 133 18.25 10.34 -15.49
N ALA A 134 17.51 10.11 -14.39
CA ALA A 134 17.19 11.06 -13.31
C ALA A 134 16.42 12.33 -13.71
N VAL A 135 16.92 13.13 -14.66
CA VAL A 135 16.31 14.36 -15.15
C VAL A 135 16.24 14.30 -16.68
N TYR A 136 15.10 14.68 -17.25
CA TYR A 136 14.85 14.65 -18.70
C TYR A 136 14.58 16.07 -19.23
N PRO A 137 15.62 16.95 -19.29
CA PRO A 137 15.46 18.32 -19.75
C PRO A 137 15.30 18.37 -21.28
N PHE A 138 14.59 19.39 -21.78
CA PHE A 138 14.47 19.65 -23.22
C PHE A 138 15.06 21.01 -23.59
N ASN A 139 14.42 22.11 -23.23
CA ASN A 139 14.91 23.47 -23.42
C ASN A 139 14.31 24.43 -22.35
N GLU A 140 14.87 25.64 -22.23
CA GLU A 140 14.41 26.62 -21.24
C GLU A 140 12.99 27.13 -21.53
N GLU A 141 12.61 27.25 -22.80
CA GLU A 141 11.25 27.65 -23.19
C GLU A 141 10.18 26.69 -22.62
N LEU A 142 10.43 25.38 -22.67
CA LEU A 142 9.54 24.39 -22.08
C LEU A 142 9.56 24.48 -20.55
N ASN A 143 10.71 24.73 -19.92
CA ASN A 143 10.80 24.88 -18.47
C ASN A 143 9.93 26.05 -17.99
N ASP A 144 10.04 27.21 -18.65
CA ASP A 144 9.27 28.41 -18.32
C ASP A 144 7.76 28.16 -18.49
N LEU A 145 7.38 27.47 -19.57
CA LEU A 145 5.99 27.06 -19.79
C LEU A 145 5.47 26.15 -18.67
N LEU A 146 6.24 25.14 -18.27
CA LEU A 146 5.84 24.20 -17.21
C LEU A 146 5.66 24.91 -15.86
N VAL A 147 6.56 25.83 -15.52
CA VAL A 147 6.46 26.63 -14.28
C VAL A 147 5.21 27.51 -14.29
N GLU A 148 4.91 28.18 -15.41
CA GLU A 148 3.73 29.04 -15.51
C GLU A 148 2.43 28.24 -15.41
N ILE A 149 2.37 27.05 -16.03
CA ILE A 149 1.22 26.14 -15.90
C ILE A 149 1.07 25.65 -14.45
N GLN A 150 2.13 25.21 -13.79
CA GLN A 150 2.08 24.79 -12.39
C GLN A 150 1.57 25.90 -11.48
N LYS A 151 2.07 27.12 -11.66
CA LYS A 151 1.63 28.30 -10.91
C LYS A 151 0.13 28.56 -11.09
N ARG A 152 -0.39 28.39 -12.32
CA ARG A 152 -1.80 28.61 -12.66
C ARG A 152 -2.74 27.59 -12.02
N TYR A 153 -2.28 26.36 -11.83
CA TYR A 153 -3.08 25.24 -11.29
C TYR A 153 -2.65 24.80 -9.88
N LEU A 154 -1.86 25.61 -9.16
CA LEU A 154 -1.27 25.30 -7.86
C LEU A 154 -2.30 24.79 -6.82
N TRP A 155 -3.52 25.32 -6.85
CA TRP A 155 -4.59 24.98 -5.90
C TRP A 155 -5.65 24.04 -6.48
N SER A 156 -5.37 23.44 -7.64
CA SER A 156 -6.28 22.48 -8.24
C SER A 156 -6.24 21.14 -7.52
N ASN A 157 -7.39 20.48 -7.42
CA ASN A 157 -7.51 19.16 -6.82
C ASN A 157 -8.49 18.30 -7.66
N PRO A 158 -8.00 17.30 -8.42
CA PRO A 158 -8.84 16.49 -9.30
C PRO A 158 -9.89 15.64 -8.55
N LEU A 159 -9.81 15.53 -7.21
CA LEU A 159 -10.86 14.93 -6.39
C LEU A 159 -12.20 15.67 -6.49
N HIS A 160 -12.18 16.99 -6.72
CA HIS A 160 -13.37 17.84 -6.81
C HIS A 160 -13.62 18.25 -8.27
N VAL A 161 -14.14 17.31 -9.06
CA VAL A 161 -14.32 17.46 -10.52
C VAL A 161 -15.26 18.59 -10.94
N ASP A 162 -16.20 18.98 -10.08
CA ASP A 162 -17.13 20.08 -10.23
C ASP A 162 -16.46 21.44 -10.01
N ALA A 163 -15.57 21.53 -9.02
CA ALA A 163 -14.80 22.73 -8.71
C ALA A 163 -13.63 22.95 -9.67
N PHE A 164 -13.01 21.87 -10.18
CA PHE A 164 -11.82 21.92 -11.04
C PHE A 164 -12.00 21.21 -12.39
N PRO A 165 -12.99 21.62 -13.22
CA PRO A 165 -13.29 20.96 -14.49
C PRO A 165 -12.14 21.06 -15.50
N ALA A 166 -11.30 22.09 -15.39
CA ALA A 166 -10.15 22.27 -16.25
C ALA A 166 -9.10 21.17 -16.09
N VAL A 167 -8.76 20.78 -14.85
CA VAL A 167 -7.77 19.71 -14.61
C VAL A 167 -8.33 18.36 -15.04
N ARG A 168 -9.59 18.07 -14.70
CA ARG A 168 -10.29 16.87 -15.18
C ARG A 168 -10.25 16.76 -16.71
N ARG A 169 -10.43 17.87 -17.41
CA ARG A 169 -10.33 17.93 -18.88
C ARG A 169 -8.91 17.65 -19.35
N MET A 170 -7.90 18.30 -18.77
CA MET A 170 -6.49 18.07 -19.13
C MET A 170 -6.08 16.61 -18.92
N GLU A 171 -6.46 15.99 -17.81
CA GLU A 171 -6.18 14.57 -17.55
C GLU A 171 -6.81 13.66 -18.62
N ALA A 172 -8.08 13.91 -18.97
CA ALA A 172 -8.77 13.13 -20.01
C ALA A 172 -8.14 13.29 -21.40
N GLU A 173 -7.75 14.51 -21.77
CA GLU A 173 -7.09 14.81 -23.05
C GLU A 173 -5.70 14.16 -23.13
N VAL A 174 -4.91 14.20 -22.06
CA VAL A 174 -3.60 13.51 -21.99
C VAL A 174 -3.76 12.00 -22.14
N VAL A 175 -4.70 11.38 -21.42
CA VAL A 175 -5.00 9.95 -21.57
C VAL A 175 -5.37 9.62 -23.01
N LYS A 176 -6.22 10.43 -23.65
CA LYS A 176 -6.63 10.19 -25.04
C LYS A 176 -5.46 10.32 -26.01
N MET A 177 -4.64 11.36 -25.88
CA MET A 177 -3.42 11.50 -26.70
C MET A 177 -2.47 10.32 -26.54
N CYS A 178 -2.31 9.78 -25.32
CA CYS A 178 -1.52 8.57 -25.08
C CYS A 178 -2.15 7.33 -25.76
N ILE A 179 -3.46 7.13 -25.65
CA ILE A 179 -4.14 6.01 -26.32
C ILE A 179 -3.91 6.08 -27.83
N ASP A 180 -4.06 7.28 -28.42
CA ASP A 180 -3.86 7.49 -29.85
C ASP A 180 -2.39 7.24 -30.25
N LEU A 181 -1.42 7.68 -29.43
CA LEU A 181 0.01 7.42 -29.63
C LEU A 181 0.34 5.92 -29.64
N PHE A 182 -0.37 5.12 -28.84
CA PHE A 182 -0.22 3.67 -28.79
C PHE A 182 -1.20 2.91 -29.70
N HIS A 183 -1.86 3.60 -30.64
CA HIS A 183 -2.79 3.03 -31.63
C HIS A 183 -3.99 2.28 -31.01
N GLY A 184 -4.48 2.74 -29.87
CA GLY A 184 -5.67 2.17 -29.24
C GLY A 184 -6.97 2.50 -30.00
N ASP A 185 -7.98 1.65 -29.82
CA ASP A 185 -9.31 1.80 -30.42
C ASP A 185 -10.26 2.62 -29.53
N SER A 186 -11.56 2.65 -29.89
CA SER A 186 -12.59 3.36 -29.12
C SER A 186 -12.90 2.73 -27.77
N GLU A 187 -12.56 1.45 -27.57
CA GLU A 187 -12.80 0.72 -26.33
C GLU A 187 -11.66 0.91 -25.33
N CYS A 188 -10.50 1.39 -25.78
CA CYS A 188 -9.38 1.72 -24.93
C CYS A 188 -9.69 2.90 -24.00
N CYS A 189 -9.29 2.79 -22.74
CA CYS A 189 -9.44 3.82 -21.73
C CYS A 189 -8.22 3.86 -20.80
N GLY A 190 -8.15 4.86 -19.92
CA GLY A 190 -7.04 5.01 -18.99
C GLY A 190 -7.28 6.05 -17.90
N THR A 191 -6.28 6.21 -17.05
CA THR A 191 -6.25 7.22 -15.98
C THR A 191 -4.86 7.81 -15.89
N MET A 192 -4.76 9.06 -15.46
CA MET A 192 -3.51 9.65 -14.99
C MET A 192 -3.08 8.99 -13.68
N THR A 193 -1.78 8.90 -13.45
CA THR A 193 -1.18 8.39 -12.20
C THR A 193 0.02 9.26 -11.82
N SER A 194 0.48 9.14 -10.58
CA SER A 194 1.67 9.85 -10.07
C SER A 194 2.99 9.40 -10.71
N GLY A 195 3.01 8.23 -11.37
CA GLY A 195 4.19 7.74 -12.07
C GLY A 195 4.14 6.25 -12.41
N GLY A 196 5.22 5.75 -13.01
CA GLY A 196 5.27 4.38 -13.53
C GLY A 196 5.04 3.27 -12.49
N THR A 197 5.45 3.48 -11.23
CA THR A 197 5.19 2.50 -10.17
C THR A 197 3.70 2.37 -9.85
N GLU A 198 2.98 3.47 -9.74
CA GLU A 198 1.52 3.44 -9.51
C GLU A 198 0.79 2.85 -10.72
N SER A 199 1.19 3.22 -11.94
CA SER A 199 0.64 2.62 -13.17
C SER A 199 0.75 1.08 -13.17
N LEU A 200 1.92 0.54 -12.82
CA LEU A 200 2.13 -0.91 -12.74
C LEU A 200 1.30 -1.56 -11.63
N LEU A 201 1.21 -0.92 -10.46
CA LEU A 201 0.39 -1.41 -9.34
C LEU A 201 -1.09 -1.46 -9.71
N LEU A 202 -1.64 -0.39 -10.31
CA LEU A 202 -3.04 -0.33 -10.73
C LEU A 202 -3.36 -1.35 -11.82
N ALA A 203 -2.46 -1.56 -12.78
CA ALA A 203 -2.62 -2.59 -13.81
C ALA A 203 -2.71 -3.99 -13.18
N CYS A 204 -1.77 -4.33 -12.30
CA CYS A 204 -1.76 -5.63 -11.62
C CYS A 204 -2.98 -5.82 -10.71
N LEU A 205 -3.38 -4.77 -9.99
CA LEU A 205 -4.59 -4.76 -9.17
C LEU A 205 -5.86 -5.02 -10.01
N ALA A 206 -5.96 -4.39 -11.18
CA ALA A 206 -7.07 -4.61 -12.12
C ALA A 206 -7.11 -6.07 -12.61
N TYR A 207 -5.97 -6.63 -13.03
CA TYR A 207 -5.88 -8.03 -13.47
C TYR A 207 -6.21 -9.02 -12.35
N ARG A 208 -5.73 -8.79 -11.13
CA ARG A 208 -6.08 -9.59 -9.95
C ARG A 208 -7.58 -9.57 -9.69
N ASN A 209 -8.19 -8.39 -9.65
CA ASN A 209 -9.63 -8.25 -9.41
C ASN A 209 -10.45 -8.91 -10.54
N ARG A 210 -9.96 -8.88 -11.78
CA ARG A 210 -10.55 -9.62 -12.90
C ARG A 210 -10.42 -11.14 -12.68
N ALA A 211 -9.27 -11.63 -12.23
CA ALA A 211 -9.04 -13.05 -11.95
C ALA A 211 -9.98 -13.55 -10.83
N TYR A 212 -10.19 -12.76 -9.77
CA TYR A 212 -11.17 -13.09 -8.73
C TYR A 212 -12.60 -13.19 -9.28
N LYS A 213 -13.01 -12.28 -10.16
CA LYS A 213 -14.33 -12.36 -10.84
C LYS A 213 -14.48 -13.60 -11.72
N LEU A 214 -13.37 -14.16 -12.21
CA LEU A 214 -13.32 -15.40 -12.97
C LEU A 214 -13.19 -16.66 -12.07
N GLY A 215 -13.17 -16.50 -10.75
CA GLY A 215 -13.09 -17.61 -9.79
C GLY A 215 -11.67 -18.09 -9.46
N ILE A 216 -10.63 -17.40 -9.96
CA ILE A 216 -9.23 -17.72 -9.67
C ILE A 216 -8.88 -17.16 -8.29
N ARG A 217 -8.65 -18.02 -7.29
CA ARG A 217 -8.39 -17.58 -5.91
C ARG A 217 -6.96 -17.12 -5.66
N ASN A 218 -5.99 -17.74 -6.32
CA ASN A 218 -4.57 -17.45 -6.16
C ASN A 218 -4.00 -17.03 -7.53
N PRO A 219 -4.22 -15.78 -7.98
CA PRO A 219 -3.71 -15.32 -9.26
C PRO A 219 -2.18 -15.19 -9.23
N GLU A 220 -1.53 -15.68 -10.28
CA GLU A 220 -0.08 -15.62 -10.44
C GLU A 220 0.29 -14.65 -11.57
N ILE A 221 1.43 -13.97 -11.42
CA ILE A 221 1.99 -13.07 -12.44
C ILE A 221 3.30 -13.68 -12.95
N VAL A 222 3.36 -13.96 -14.25
CA VAL A 222 4.57 -14.45 -14.92
C VAL A 222 5.25 -13.28 -15.64
N VAL A 223 6.47 -12.96 -15.25
CA VAL A 223 7.26 -11.82 -15.74
C VAL A 223 8.72 -12.20 -15.94
N PRO A 224 9.46 -11.53 -16.85
CA PRO A 224 10.88 -11.77 -17.04
C PRO A 224 11.68 -11.33 -15.81
N VAL A 225 12.86 -11.93 -15.61
CA VAL A 225 13.76 -11.58 -14.48
C VAL A 225 14.24 -10.13 -14.51
N SER A 226 14.18 -9.48 -15.69
CA SER A 226 14.57 -8.08 -15.89
C SER A 226 13.42 -7.09 -15.67
N VAL A 227 12.25 -7.55 -15.22
CA VAL A 227 11.10 -6.69 -14.97
C VAL A 227 11.42 -5.62 -13.92
N HIS A 228 10.76 -4.48 -13.99
CA HIS A 228 10.93 -3.41 -13.02
C HIS A 228 10.65 -3.89 -11.59
N ALA A 229 11.47 -3.50 -10.62
CA ALA A 229 11.35 -3.89 -9.20
C ALA A 229 10.02 -3.51 -8.54
N SER A 230 9.18 -2.71 -9.21
CA SER A 230 7.80 -2.45 -8.76
C SER A 230 6.94 -3.71 -8.75
N PHE A 231 7.28 -4.75 -9.51
CA PHE A 231 6.59 -6.04 -9.45
C PHE A 231 6.83 -6.79 -8.13
N ASP A 232 7.96 -6.58 -7.46
CA ASP A 232 8.17 -7.08 -6.09
C ASP A 232 7.21 -6.38 -5.11
N LYS A 233 6.97 -5.07 -5.31
CA LYS A 233 5.95 -4.33 -4.53
C LYS A 233 4.54 -4.82 -4.84
N VAL A 234 4.22 -5.10 -6.11
CA VAL A 234 2.93 -5.68 -6.51
C VAL A 234 2.67 -6.98 -5.76
N ASN A 235 3.68 -7.85 -5.65
CA ASN A 235 3.53 -9.10 -4.92
C ASN A 235 3.09 -8.85 -3.47
N VAL A 236 3.72 -7.89 -2.80
CA VAL A 236 3.38 -7.52 -1.42
C VAL A 236 1.99 -6.85 -1.32
N PHE A 237 1.73 -5.80 -2.11
CA PHE A 237 0.53 -4.96 -1.94
C PHE A 237 -0.72 -5.50 -2.64
N CYS A 238 -0.56 -6.30 -3.69
CA CYS A 238 -1.67 -6.77 -4.51
C CYS A 238 -1.89 -8.28 -4.39
N LEU A 239 -0.86 -9.11 -4.30
CA LEU A 239 -1.03 -10.56 -4.39
C LEU A 239 -1.01 -11.29 -3.04
N SER A 240 -0.40 -10.71 -2.01
CA SER A 240 -0.47 -11.30 -0.67
C SER A 240 -1.85 -11.07 -0.05
N ASP A 241 -2.40 -12.08 0.61
CA ASP A 241 -3.68 -12.05 1.36
C ASP A 241 -3.63 -11.12 2.61
N ALA A 242 -2.78 -10.10 2.59
CA ALA A 242 -2.59 -9.15 3.68
C ALA A 242 -3.57 -7.96 3.57
N ILE A 243 -4.87 -8.25 3.61
CA ILE A 243 -5.92 -7.39 4.21
C ILE A 243 -6.93 -8.28 4.94
#